data_AF-A0A7C4Q9Z3-F1
#
_entry.id   AF-A0A7C4Q9Z3-F1
#
_cell.length_a   1.000
_cell.length_b   1.000
_cell.length_c   1.000
_cell.angle_alpha   90.00
_cell.angle_beta   90.00
_cell.angle_gamma   90.00
#
_symmetry.space_group_name_H-M   'P 1'
#
loop_
_entity.id
_entity.type
_entity.pdbx_description
1 polymer ?
#
loop_
_entity_poly.entity_id
_entity_poly.type
_entity_poly.pdbx_seq_one_letter_code
_entity_poly.pdbx_strand_id
1 'polypeptide(L)'
;MYNYQQGNIWDFFLHASGIKKIPTLEERIEKGFTEYIKRNNFTDEQIRVLEKIKSILAQNYVKNKKIKPEEIFSSPVYEQIVGRKEELEKNFANKFIEVLNNLQYAII
;
A
#
# COMPACT_ATOMS: atom_id res chain seq x y z
N MET A 1 2.46 25.21 13.43
CA MET A 1 3.18 24.85 12.20
C MET A 1 2.55 23.58 11.66
N TYR A 2 1.82 23.65 10.54
CA TYR A 2 1.15 22.48 9.95
C TYR A 2 2.19 21.62 9.23
N ASN A 3 2.42 20.40 9.72
CA ASN A 3 3.27 19.40 9.08
C ASN A 3 2.55 18.83 7.85
N TYR A 4 2.64 19.52 6.71
CA TYR A 4 2.28 18.97 5.41
C TYR A 4 3.50 18.23 4.84
N GLN A 5 3.49 16.90 4.96
CA GLN A 5 4.51 16.07 4.33
C GLN A 5 4.28 16.05 2.81
N GLN A 6 5.21 16.66 2.09
CA GLN A 6 5.52 16.46 0.66
C GLN A 6 4.41 16.80 -0.37
N GLY A 7 3.72 17.93 -0.18
CA GLY A 7 3.03 18.62 -1.28
C GLY A 7 3.85 19.83 -1.70
N ASN A 8 4.26 19.91 -2.98
CA ASN A 8 4.98 21.07 -3.51
C ASN A 8 4.10 22.32 -3.31
N ILE A 9 4.67 23.47 -2.98
CA ILE A 9 3.94 24.74 -2.69
C ILE A 9 2.88 25.06 -3.77
N TRP A 10 3.15 24.64 -5.01
CA TRP A 10 2.25 24.68 -6.15
C TRP A 10 0.92 23.93 -5.98
N ASP A 11 0.89 22.77 -5.34
CA ASP A 11 -0.34 22.02 -5.10
C ASP A 11 -1.25 22.70 -4.07
N PHE A 12 -0.68 23.44 -3.10
CA PHE A 12 -1.45 24.28 -2.19
C PHE A 12 -2.14 25.42 -2.93
N PHE A 13 -1.43 26.10 -3.84
CA PHE A 13 -2.01 27.17 -4.65
C PHE A 13 -3.11 26.68 -5.60
N LEU A 14 -2.91 25.53 -6.26
CA LEU A 14 -3.91 24.91 -7.14
C LEU A 14 -5.15 24.45 -6.37
N HIS A 15 -4.98 24.03 -5.12
CA HIS A 15 -6.10 23.69 -4.24
C HIS A 15 -6.87 24.93 -3.80
N ALA A 16 -6.16 25.95 -3.31
CA ALA A 16 -6.77 27.21 -2.83
C ALA A 16 -7.53 27.96 -3.94
N SER A 17 -7.12 27.80 -5.21
CA SER A 17 -7.80 28.37 -6.38
C SER A 17 -8.95 27.51 -6.93
N GLY A 18 -9.23 26.34 -6.35
CA GLY A 18 -10.30 25.44 -6.79
C GLY A 18 -10.00 24.67 -8.08
N ILE A 19 -8.78 24.77 -8.61
CA ILE A 19 -8.36 24.19 -9.90
C ILE A 19 -7.98 22.71 -9.76
N LYS A 20 -7.50 22.28 -8.58
CA LYS A 20 -7.06 20.89 -8.34
C LYS A 20 -7.46 20.39 -6.95
N LYS A 21 -8.21 19.29 -6.90
CA LYS A 21 -8.56 18.61 -5.64
C LYS A 21 -7.31 17.92 -5.07
N ILE A 22 -7.00 18.14 -3.79
CA ILE A 22 -5.99 17.35 -3.09
C ILE A 22 -6.53 15.92 -2.98
N PRO A 23 -5.78 14.91 -3.48
CA PRO A 23 -6.28 13.55 -3.44
C PRO A 23 -6.44 13.06 -2.01
N THR A 24 -7.50 12.31 -1.74
CA THR A 24 -7.72 11.67 -0.45
C THR A 24 -6.66 10.60 -0.20
N LEU A 25 -6.51 10.16 1.04
CA LEU A 25 -5.61 9.06 1.39
C LEU A 25 -5.95 7.79 0.58
N GLU A 26 -7.24 7.48 0.42
CA GLU A 26 -7.71 6.35 -0.37
C GLU A 26 -7.33 6.50 -1.85
N GLU A 27 -7.55 7.68 -2.43
CA GLU A 27 -7.17 7.99 -3.82
C GLU A 27 -5.65 7.86 -4.03
N ARG A 28 -4.84 8.27 -3.03
CA ARG A 28 -3.37 8.12 -3.06
C ARG A 28 -2.94 6.65 -3.02
N ILE A 29 -3.51 5.87 -2.11
CA ILE A 29 -3.20 4.44 -1.96
C ILE A 29 -3.58 3.68 -3.24
N GLU A 30 -4.76 3.95 -3.81
CA GLU A 30 -5.23 3.28 -5.01
C GLU A 30 -4.35 3.60 -6.22
N LYS A 31 -3.95 4.86 -6.36
CA LYS A 31 -3.02 5.27 -7.41
C LYS A 31 -1.67 4.58 -7.27
N GLY A 32 -1.08 4.60 -6.07
CA GLY A 32 0.20 3.95 -5.79
C GLY A 32 0.15 2.44 -6.09
N PHE A 33 -0.92 1.78 -5.68
CA PHE A 33 -1.14 0.35 -5.95
C PHE A 33 -1.23 0.07 -7.45
N THR A 34 -2.06 0.83 -8.16
CA THR A 34 -2.24 0.67 -9.61
C THR A 34 -0.93 0.83 -10.37
N GLU A 35 -0.12 1.83 -10.00
CA GLU A 35 1.20 2.03 -10.59
C GLU A 35 2.17 0.91 -10.24
N TYR A 36 2.15 0.44 -8.99
CA TYR A 36 2.99 -0.66 -8.53
C TYR A 36 2.72 -1.96 -9.29
N ILE A 37 1.46 -2.36 -9.42
CA ILE A 37 1.09 -3.58 -10.14
C ILE A 37 1.47 -3.49 -11.62
N LYS A 38 1.20 -2.34 -12.27
CA LYS A 38 1.54 -2.13 -13.70
C LYS A 38 3.03 -2.24 -13.99
N ARG A 39 3.91 -1.89 -13.04
CA ARG A 39 5.36 -1.91 -13.24
C ARG A 39 6.00 -3.29 -13.03
N ASN A 40 5.35 -4.19 -12.29
CA ASN A 40 5.98 -5.42 -11.78
C ASN A 40 5.47 -6.72 -12.41
N ASN A 41 4.56 -6.67 -13.40
CA ASN A 41 4.07 -7.84 -14.15
C ASN A 41 3.65 -9.04 -13.26
N PHE A 42 2.85 -8.78 -12.22
CA PHE A 42 2.31 -9.83 -11.36
C PHE A 42 1.26 -10.68 -12.06
N THR A 43 1.10 -11.92 -11.62
CA THR A 43 -0.01 -12.79 -12.03
C THR A 43 -1.32 -12.35 -11.36
N ASP A 44 -2.47 -12.72 -11.92
CA ASP A 44 -3.78 -12.42 -11.32
C ASP A 44 -3.90 -12.92 -9.87
N GLU A 45 -3.29 -14.07 -9.56
CA GLU A 45 -3.28 -14.62 -8.21
C GLU A 45 -2.45 -13.74 -7.26
N GLN A 46 -1.26 -13.33 -7.68
CA GLN A 46 -0.41 -12.41 -6.93
C GLN A 46 -1.10 -11.07 -6.71
N ILE A 47 -1.79 -10.52 -7.73
CA ILE A 47 -2.55 -9.28 -7.62
C ILE A 47 -3.66 -9.39 -6.57
N ARG A 48 -4.44 -10.47 -6.57
CA ARG A 48 -5.50 -10.71 -5.57
C ARG A 48 -4.95 -10.75 -4.15
N VAL A 49 -3.78 -11.35 -3.93
CA VAL A 49 -3.10 -11.32 -2.62
C VAL A 49 -2.72 -9.88 -2.24
N LEU A 50 -2.10 -9.15 -3.16
CA LEU A 50 -1.65 -7.77 -2.92
C LEU A 50 -2.83 -6.81 -2.68
N GLU A 51 -4.00 -7.03 -3.29
CA GLU A 51 -5.23 -6.26 -3.03
C GLU A 51 -5.73 -6.41 -1.59
N LYS A 52 -5.72 -7.65 -1.06
CA LYS A 52 -6.08 -7.92 0.33
C LYS A 52 -5.11 -7.24 1.29
N ILE A 53 -3.82 -7.30 0.98
CA ILE A 53 -2.76 -6.66 1.77
C ILE A 53 -2.90 -5.14 1.73
N LYS A 54 -3.13 -4.54 0.55
CA LYS A 54 -3.42 -3.11 0.40
C LYS A 54 -4.56 -2.68 1.33
N SER A 55 -5.63 -3.48 1.39
CA SER A 55 -6.79 -3.20 2.23
C SER A 55 -6.43 -3.22 3.72
N ILE A 56 -5.61 -4.17 4.16
CA ILE A 56 -5.08 -4.25 5.53
C ILE A 56 -4.21 -3.03 5.84
N LEU A 57 -3.28 -2.67 4.95
CA LEU A 57 -2.38 -1.54 5.13
C LEU A 57 -3.16 -0.21 5.21
N ALA A 58 -4.13 0.00 4.32
CA ALA A 58 -5.00 1.17 4.31
C ALA A 58 -5.77 1.32 5.64
N GLN A 59 -6.41 0.25 6.12
CA GLN A 59 -7.16 0.27 7.38
C GLN A 59 -6.28 0.59 8.60
N ASN A 60 -5.03 0.12 8.59
CA ASN A 60 -4.10 0.35 9.70
C ASN A 60 -3.44 1.73 9.66
N TYR A 61 -3.18 2.25 8.46
CA TYR A 61 -2.68 3.62 8.30
C TYR A 61 -3.71 4.66 8.77
N VAL A 62 -5.00 4.47 8.47
CA VAL A 62 -6.09 5.30 9.02
C VAL A 62 -6.10 5.29 10.55
N LYS A 63 -5.65 4.21 11.18
CA LYS A 63 -5.55 4.05 12.64
C LYS A 63 -4.22 4.52 13.22
N ASN A 64 -3.37 5.22 12.45
CA ASN A 64 -2.02 5.68 12.83
C ASN A 64 -1.08 4.54 13.30
N LYS A 65 -1.34 3.30 12.88
CA LYS A 65 -0.44 2.17 13.16
C LYS A 65 0.38 1.88 11.91
N LYS A 66 1.66 2.25 11.94
CA LYS A 66 2.63 1.75 10.94
C LYS A 66 2.85 0.27 11.22
N ILE A 67 2.14 -0.59 10.49
CA ILE A 67 2.37 -2.02 10.54
C ILE A 67 3.57 -2.34 9.67
N LYS A 68 4.53 -3.08 10.23
CA LYS A 68 5.63 -3.64 9.44
C LYS A 68 5.17 -4.92 8.74
N PRO A 69 5.70 -5.27 7.56
CA PRO A 69 5.31 -6.50 6.87
C PRO A 69 5.43 -7.76 7.74
N GLU A 70 6.40 -7.82 8.66
CA GLU A 70 6.59 -8.94 9.58
C GLU A 70 5.45 -9.07 10.62
N GLU A 71 4.82 -7.96 10.99
CA GLU A 71 3.70 -7.95 11.92
C GLU A 71 2.41 -8.46 11.27
N ILE A 72 2.28 -8.35 9.94
CA ILE A 72 1.17 -8.95 9.20
C ILE A 72 1.22 -10.48 9.36
N PHE A 73 2.40 -11.10 9.25
CA PHE A 73 2.53 -12.56 9.38
C PHE A 73 2.63 -13.07 10.81
N SER A 74 2.70 -12.18 11.80
CA SER A 74 2.68 -12.56 13.21
C SER A 74 1.25 -12.73 13.76
N SER A 75 0.23 -12.53 12.92
CA SER A 75 -1.18 -12.60 13.28
C SER A 75 -1.89 -13.75 12.55
N PRO A 76 -2.44 -14.74 13.28
CA PRO A 76 -3.25 -15.81 12.69
C PRO A 76 -4.43 -15.31 11.87
N VAL A 77 -4.97 -14.13 12.23
CA VAL A 77 -6.08 -13.50 11.50
C VAL A 77 -5.65 -13.07 10.10
N TYR A 78 -4.43 -12.54 9.96
CA TYR A 78 -3.94 -12.11 8.66
C TYR A 78 -3.58 -13.31 7.79
N GLU A 79 -3.00 -14.37 8.34
CA GLU A 79 -2.78 -15.61 7.60
C GLU A 79 -4.08 -16.20 7.02
N GLN A 80 -5.19 -16.12 7.75
CA GLN A 80 -6.50 -16.54 7.24
C GLN A 80 -7.00 -15.69 6.07
N ILE A 81 -6.62 -14.42 6.00
CA ILE A 81 -7.06 -13.48 4.96
C ILE A 81 -6.18 -13.61 3.72
N VAL A 82 -4.85 -13.56 3.89
CA VAL A 82 -3.88 -13.44 2.79
C VAL A 82 -3.22 -14.76 2.41
N GLY A 83 -3.23 -15.76 3.29
CA GLY A 83 -2.54 -17.04 3.11
C GLY A 83 -1.32 -17.19 4.02
N ARG A 84 -0.75 -18.39 4.05
CA ARG A 84 0.42 -18.70 4.88
C ARG A 84 1.70 -18.11 4.28
N LYS A 85 2.62 -17.69 5.14
CA LYS A 85 3.88 -17.08 4.72
C LYS A 85 4.67 -17.98 3.75
N GLU A 86 4.77 -19.28 4.04
CA GLU A 86 5.56 -20.21 3.22
C GLU A 86 4.97 -20.41 1.82
N GLU A 87 3.64 -20.38 1.70
CA GLU A 87 2.94 -20.48 0.41
C GLU A 87 3.13 -19.22 -0.42
N LEU A 88 3.03 -18.07 0.24
CA LEU A 88 3.24 -16.77 -0.38
C LEU A 88 4.69 -16.59 -0.82
N GLU A 89 5.67 -16.99 -0.01
CA GLU A 89 7.08 -16.98 -0.44
C GLU A 89 7.28 -17.81 -1.71
N LYS A 90 6.70 -19.02 -1.80
CA LYS A 90 6.79 -19.81 -3.03
C LYS A 90 6.12 -19.12 -4.22
N ASN A 91 4.93 -18.56 -4.03
CA ASN A 91 4.17 -17.86 -5.08
C ASN A 91 4.94 -16.65 -5.62
N PHE A 92 5.70 -15.95 -4.76
CA PHE A 92 6.50 -14.78 -5.12
C PHE A 92 8.00 -15.09 -5.28
N ALA A 93 8.36 -16.35 -5.60
CA ALA A 93 9.74 -16.76 -5.85
C ALA A 93 10.76 -16.37 -4.75
N ASN A 94 10.34 -16.49 -3.50
CA ASN A 94 11.05 -16.12 -2.26
C ASN A 94 11.38 -14.63 -2.13
N LYS A 95 10.64 -13.77 -2.82
CA LYS A 95 10.78 -12.31 -2.77
C LYS A 95 9.58 -11.64 -2.13
N PHE A 96 8.74 -12.37 -1.39
CA PHE A 96 7.47 -11.83 -0.95
C PHE A 96 7.65 -10.65 0.01
N ILE A 97 8.56 -10.76 0.99
CA ILE A 97 8.86 -9.65 1.91
C ILE A 97 9.38 -8.40 1.16
N GLU A 98 10.20 -8.58 0.13
CA GLU A 98 10.67 -7.47 -0.71
C GLU A 98 9.50 -6.80 -1.45
N VAL A 99 8.61 -7.60 -2.04
CA VAL A 99 7.39 -7.14 -2.70
C VAL A 99 6.51 -6.32 -1.73
N LEU A 100 6.37 -6.77 -0.48
CA LEU A 100 5.57 -6.06 0.52
C LEU A 100 6.19 -4.73 0.94
N ASN A 101 7.50 -4.70 1.15
CA ASN A 101 8.21 -3.46 1.47
C ASN A 101 8.08 -2.45 0.31
N ASN A 102 8.25 -2.92 -0.93
CA ASN A 102 8.12 -2.09 -2.12
C ASN A 102 6.67 -1.60 -2.32
N LEU A 103 5.68 -2.45 -2.07
CA LEU A 103 4.27 -2.07 -2.08
C LEU A 103 3.99 -1.00 -1.03
N GLN A 104 4.47 -1.19 0.20
CA GLN A 104 4.26 -0.25 1.30
C GLN A 104 4.88 1.12 0.97
N TYR A 105 6.08 1.14 0.39
CA TYR A 105 6.73 2.35 -0.09
C TYR A 105 5.99 3.01 -1.26
N ALA A 106 5.36 2.23 -2.13
CA ALA A 106 4.62 2.76 -3.28
C ALA A 106 3.29 3.44 -2.88
N ILE A 107 2.67 3.05 -1.76
CA ILE A 107 1.33 3.52 -1.36
C ILE A 107 1.33 4.50 -0.18
N ILE A 108 2.44 4.68 0.54
CA ILE A 108 2.58 5.57 1.72
C ILE A 108 3.65 6.62 1.45
#